data_AF-A0A5B9R219-F1
#
_entry.id   AF-A0A5B9R219-F1
#
_cell.length_a   1.000
_cell.length_b   1.000
_cell.length_c   1.000
_cell.angle_alpha   90.00
_cell.angle_beta   90.00
_cell.angle_gamma   90.00
#
_symmetry.space_group_name_H-M   'P 1'
#
loop_
_entity.id
_entity.type
_entity.pdbx_description
1 polymer ?
#
loop_
_entity_poly.entity_id
_entity_poly.type
_entity_poly.pdbx_seq_one_letter_code
_entity_poly.pdbx_strand_id
1 'polypeptide(L)'
;MSGHLLQGKRSIRRGFTLVELVVVVLILGILAAVAAPRMFDTAGNARDSSTRQSLAVVRDAIQLYRSQNTAYPASASSLPDDISTYLAGSFPACQVGNANANIREATSATEITTASGTQGWAYYPATGEFVVNDDSAIDW
;
A
#
# COMPACT_ATOMS: atom_id res chain seq x y z
N MET A 1 45.96 -69.72 -21.87
CA MET A 1 45.55 -68.33 -22.16
C MET A 1 44.32 -68.03 -21.31
N SER A 2 44.51 -67.35 -20.18
CA SER A 2 43.52 -67.20 -19.10
C SER A 2 42.41 -66.21 -19.46
N GLY A 3 41.16 -66.67 -19.38
CA GLY A 3 39.98 -65.81 -19.43
C GLY A 3 39.79 -65.09 -18.09
N HIS A 4 40.07 -63.79 -18.05
CA HIS A 4 39.76 -62.90 -16.94
C HIS A 4 38.31 -62.42 -17.08
N LEU A 5 37.41 -62.97 -16.26
CA LEU A 5 36.00 -62.55 -16.21
C LEU A 5 35.90 -61.19 -15.51
N LEU A 6 35.64 -60.14 -16.29
CA LEU A 6 35.33 -58.80 -15.78
C LEU A 6 33.92 -58.82 -15.15
N GLN A 7 33.85 -59.10 -13.86
CA GLN A 7 32.63 -59.01 -13.08
C GLN A 7 32.23 -57.55 -12.90
N GLY A 8 31.38 -57.04 -13.80
CA GLY A 8 30.80 -55.69 -13.71
C GLY A 8 29.92 -55.55 -12.47
N LYS A 9 30.35 -54.71 -11.53
CA LYS A 9 29.60 -54.36 -10.31
C LYS A 9 28.36 -53.53 -10.70
N ARG A 10 27.19 -54.16 -10.81
CA ARG A 10 25.92 -53.45 -11.04
C ARG A 10 25.62 -52.54 -9.86
N SER A 11 25.62 -51.22 -10.08
CA SER A 11 25.13 -50.25 -9.12
C SER A 11 23.62 -50.38 -9.02
N ILE A 12 23.10 -50.79 -7.87
CA ILE A 12 21.67 -50.80 -7.60
C ILE A 12 21.23 -49.33 -7.49
N ARG A 13 20.53 -48.82 -8.51
CA ARG A 13 19.87 -47.51 -8.41
C ARG A 13 18.67 -47.68 -7.48
N ARG A 14 18.75 -47.12 -6.27
CA ARG A 14 17.58 -47.00 -5.37
C ARG A 14 16.64 -45.95 -5.96
N GLY A 15 15.41 -46.34 -6.28
CA GLY A 15 14.34 -45.41 -6.64
C GLY A 15 13.71 -44.80 -5.40
N PHE A 16 13.11 -43.62 -5.55
CA PHE A 16 12.31 -42.98 -4.50
C PHE A 16 11.15 -43.89 -4.08
N THR A 17 10.85 -43.92 -2.78
CA THR A 17 9.67 -44.65 -2.29
C THR A 17 8.41 -43.78 -2.42
N LEU A 18 7.23 -44.40 -2.59
CA LEU A 18 5.96 -43.67 -2.60
C LEU A 18 5.75 -42.88 -1.30
N VAL A 19 6.15 -43.46 -0.17
CA VAL A 19 6.04 -42.83 1.16
C VAL A 19 6.85 -41.55 1.24
N GLU A 20 8.03 -41.54 0.63
CA GLU A 20 8.95 -40.40 0.61
C GLU A 20 8.36 -39.22 -0.18
N LEU A 21 7.69 -39.48 -1.30
CA LEU A 21 7.00 -38.45 -2.06
C LEU A 21 5.75 -37.93 -1.34
N VAL A 22 4.99 -38.83 -0.67
CA VAL A 22 3.80 -38.46 0.11
C VAL A 22 4.15 -37.54 1.27
N VAL A 23 5.23 -37.83 2.01
CA VAL A 23 5.64 -36.97 3.14
C VAL A 23 6.10 -35.59 2.65
N VAL A 24 6.74 -35.50 1.49
CA VAL A 24 7.19 -34.23 0.92
C VAL A 24 5.99 -33.36 0.53
N VAL A 25 5.02 -33.89 -0.20
CA VAL A 25 3.83 -33.09 -0.59
C VAL A 25 2.96 -32.73 0.61
N LEU A 26 2.93 -33.58 1.65
CA LEU A 26 2.28 -33.28 2.93
C LEU A 26 2.94 -32.06 3.61
N ILE A 27 4.26 -32.06 3.74
CA ILE A 27 5.01 -30.94 4.35
C ILE A 27 4.82 -29.67 3.51
N LEU A 28 4.92 -29.74 2.18
CA LEU A 28 4.66 -28.61 1.29
C LEU A 28 3.23 -28.07 1.45
N GLY A 29 2.23 -28.94 1.62
CA GLY A 29 0.84 -28.55 1.88
C GLY A 29 0.66 -27.78 3.19
N ILE A 30 1.30 -28.23 4.29
CA ILE A 30 1.26 -27.55 5.59
C ILE A 30 1.95 -26.18 5.50
N LEU A 31 3.12 -26.12 4.87
CA LEU A 31 3.86 -24.86 4.69
C LEU A 31 3.06 -23.86 3.86
N ALA A 32 2.42 -24.30 2.77
CA ALA A 32 1.58 -23.44 1.94
C ALA A 32 0.36 -22.90 2.71
N ALA A 33 -0.31 -23.75 3.50
CA ALA A 33 -1.47 -23.34 4.30
C ALA A 33 -1.13 -22.29 5.37
N VAL A 34 0.04 -22.37 5.99
CA VAL A 34 0.48 -21.43 7.03
C VAL A 34 1.04 -20.13 6.44
N ALA A 35 1.70 -20.20 5.28
CA ALA A 35 2.34 -19.03 4.65
C ALA A 35 1.34 -18.12 3.92
N ALA A 36 0.30 -18.69 3.29
CA ALA A 36 -0.67 -17.96 2.47
C ALA A 36 -1.36 -16.77 3.17
N PRO A 37 -1.88 -16.87 4.41
CA PRO A 37 -2.66 -15.78 5.01
C PRO A 37 -1.86 -14.50 5.33
N ARG A 38 -0.54 -14.59 5.56
CA ARG A 38 0.25 -13.45 6.04
C ARG A 38 0.57 -12.39 4.97
N MET A 39 0.51 -12.74 3.70
CA MET A 39 0.87 -11.84 2.60
C MET A 39 -0.21 -10.81 2.28
N PHE A 40 -1.49 -11.13 2.52
CA PHE A 40 -2.60 -10.25 2.12
C PHE A 40 -2.78 -9.05 3.07
N ASP A 41 -2.59 -9.24 4.38
CA ASP A 41 -2.77 -8.18 5.36
C ASP A 41 -1.64 -7.14 5.34
N THR A 42 -0.42 -7.57 5.00
CA THR A 42 0.77 -6.70 5.00
C THR A 42 0.66 -5.61 3.91
N ALA A 43 0.11 -5.96 2.75
CA ALA A 43 -0.03 -5.01 1.63
C ALA A 43 -1.07 -3.92 1.92
N GLY A 44 -2.18 -4.26 2.61
CA GLY A 44 -3.18 -3.28 3.05
C GLY A 44 -2.59 -2.29 4.06
N ASN A 45 -1.97 -2.82 5.12
CA ASN A 45 -1.34 -2.00 6.16
C ASN A 45 -0.27 -1.04 5.61
N ALA A 46 0.49 -1.49 4.59
CA ALA A 46 1.49 -0.64 3.94
C ALA A 46 0.85 0.54 3.18
N ARG A 47 -0.30 0.33 2.53
CA ARG A 47 -1.04 1.40 1.84
C ARG A 47 -1.59 2.41 2.83
N ASP A 48 -2.20 1.95 3.92
CA ASP A 48 -2.74 2.84 4.96
C ASP A 48 -1.63 3.69 5.60
N SER A 49 -0.48 3.07 5.90
CA SER A 49 0.69 3.77 6.43
C SER A 49 1.21 4.83 5.45
N SER A 50 1.28 4.50 4.16
CA SER A 50 1.72 5.44 3.11
C SER A 50 0.77 6.64 2.97
N THR A 51 -0.55 6.38 3.01
CA THR A 51 -1.56 7.43 2.99
C THR A 51 -1.47 8.34 4.22
N ARG A 52 -1.29 7.79 5.42
CA ARG A 52 -1.10 8.58 6.65
C ARG A 52 0.12 9.47 6.59
N GLN A 53 1.23 8.96 6.06
CA GLN A 53 2.43 9.76 5.84
C GLN A 53 2.18 10.89 4.83
N SER A 54 1.49 10.59 3.73
CA SER A 54 1.12 11.59 2.71
C SER A 54 0.23 12.69 3.29
N LEU A 55 -0.76 12.32 4.12
CA LEU A 55 -1.62 13.24 4.86
C LEU A 55 -0.81 14.19 5.74
N ALA A 56 0.12 13.66 6.53
CA ALA A 56 0.95 14.46 7.43
C ALA A 56 1.78 15.48 6.64
N VAL A 57 2.45 15.05 5.58
CA VAL A 57 3.26 15.92 4.73
C VAL A 57 2.43 17.05 4.10
N VAL A 58 1.24 16.74 3.57
CA VAL A 58 0.38 17.77 2.96
C VAL A 58 -0.19 18.72 4.02
N ARG A 59 -0.63 18.21 5.18
CA ARG A 59 -1.12 19.04 6.29
C ARG A 59 -0.03 20.00 6.79
N ASP A 60 1.20 19.52 6.96
CA ASP A 60 2.33 20.35 7.37
C ASP A 60 2.63 21.45 6.34
N ALA A 61 2.57 21.12 5.05
CA ALA A 61 2.74 22.08 3.97
C ALA A 61 1.62 23.14 3.94
N ILE A 62 0.36 22.75 4.18
CA ILE A 62 -0.78 23.68 4.31
C ILE A 62 -0.59 24.61 5.54
N GLN A 63 -0.13 24.08 6.67
CA GLN A 63 0.16 24.89 7.86
C GLN A 63 1.30 25.88 7.61
N LEU A 64 2.35 25.46 6.91
CA LEU A 64 3.46 26.33 6.54
C LEU A 64 3.01 27.43 5.56
N TYR A 65 2.19 27.08 4.57
CA TYR A 65 1.57 28.06 3.68
C TYR A 65 0.78 29.11 4.48
N ARG A 66 -0.08 28.66 5.41
CA ARG A 66 -0.87 29.57 6.25
C ARG A 66 0.00 30.46 7.12
N SER A 67 1.11 29.93 7.66
CA SER A 67 2.05 30.72 8.44
C SER A 67 2.69 31.86 7.64
N GLN A 68 2.83 31.71 6.31
CA GLN A 68 3.44 32.73 5.44
C GLN A 68 2.41 33.66 4.80
N ASN A 69 1.21 33.15 4.49
CA ASN A 69 0.19 33.87 3.70
C ASN A 69 -1.01 34.32 4.53
N THR A 70 -1.05 34.04 5.84
CA THR A 70 -2.14 34.36 6.80
C THR A 70 -3.51 33.74 6.49
N ALA A 71 -3.64 33.07 5.35
CA ALA A 71 -4.83 32.36 4.89
C ALA A 71 -4.46 30.94 4.43
N TYR A 72 -5.45 30.06 4.40
CA TYR A 72 -5.30 28.75 3.75
C TYR A 72 -5.43 28.87 2.23
N PRO A 73 -4.94 27.88 1.46
CA PRO A 73 -5.20 27.81 0.02
C PRO A 73 -6.69 27.95 -0.29
N ALA A 74 -7.02 28.79 -1.27
CA ALA A 74 -8.38 29.27 -1.50
C ALA A 74 -9.34 28.18 -2.03
N SER A 75 -8.81 27.18 -2.73
CA SER A 75 -9.59 26.10 -3.33
C SER A 75 -8.80 24.79 -3.38
N ALA A 76 -9.50 23.68 -3.60
CA ALA A 76 -8.86 22.40 -3.86
C ALA A 76 -8.02 22.41 -5.15
N SER A 77 -8.37 23.27 -6.11
CA SER A 77 -7.64 23.41 -7.37
C SER A 77 -6.34 24.21 -7.25
N SER A 78 -6.28 25.22 -6.37
CA SER A 78 -5.06 26.02 -6.17
C SER A 78 -4.10 25.37 -5.18
N LEU A 79 -4.62 24.55 -4.25
CA LEU A 79 -3.85 23.92 -3.17
C LEU A 79 -2.54 23.26 -3.65
N PRO A 80 -2.50 22.40 -4.68
CA PRO A 80 -1.25 21.76 -5.11
C PRO A 80 -0.17 22.76 -5.52
N ASP A 81 -0.56 23.84 -6.20
CA ASP A 81 0.37 24.86 -6.68
C ASP A 81 0.84 25.75 -5.52
N ASP A 82 -0.11 26.17 -4.67
CA ASP A 82 0.12 27.00 -3.49
C ASP A 82 1.12 26.38 -2.52
N ILE A 83 1.03 25.06 -2.29
CA ILE A 83 1.90 24.37 -1.33
C ILE A 83 3.14 23.72 -1.95
N SER A 84 3.30 23.79 -3.27
CA SER A 84 4.37 23.10 -4.02
C SER A 84 5.78 23.41 -3.51
N THR A 85 6.02 24.64 -3.05
CA THR A 85 7.33 25.09 -2.52
C THR A 85 7.64 24.50 -1.14
N TYR A 86 6.63 24.01 -0.42
CA TYR A 86 6.77 23.40 0.90
C TYR A 86 6.83 21.87 0.87
N LEU A 87 6.70 21.28 -0.32
CA LEU A 87 6.79 19.84 -0.55
C LEU A 87 8.18 19.47 -1.06
N ALA A 88 8.73 18.35 -0.58
CA ALA A 88 10.01 17.81 -1.06
C ALA A 88 9.90 17.07 -2.41
N GLY A 89 8.78 17.22 -3.13
CA GLY A 89 8.50 16.50 -4.36
C GLY A 89 7.11 16.81 -4.93
N SER A 90 6.65 15.98 -5.87
CA SER A 90 5.30 16.08 -6.43
C SER A 90 4.23 15.85 -5.38
N PHE A 91 3.04 16.43 -5.61
CA PHE A 91 1.87 16.18 -4.76
C PHE A 91 1.56 14.67 -4.67
N PRO A 92 1.39 14.10 -3.47
CA PRO A 92 1.27 12.65 -3.29
C PRO A 92 -0.11 12.13 -3.71
N ALA A 93 -0.13 10.92 -4.28
CA ALA A 93 -1.36 10.19 -4.55
C ALA A 93 -1.82 9.41 -3.31
N CYS A 94 -3.13 9.41 -3.04
CA CYS A 94 -3.72 8.54 -2.02
C CYS A 94 -3.46 7.07 -2.38
N GLN A 95 -3.23 6.20 -1.39
CA GLN A 95 -3.03 4.77 -1.62
C GLN A 95 -4.23 3.91 -1.18
N VAL A 96 -5.26 4.56 -0.63
CA VAL A 96 -6.52 3.95 -0.18
C VAL A 96 -7.69 4.58 -0.94
N GLY A 97 -8.84 3.90 -0.97
CA GLY A 97 -10.01 4.37 -1.70
C GLY A 97 -9.67 4.66 -3.17
N ASN A 98 -9.93 5.89 -3.60
CA ASN A 98 -9.53 6.33 -4.92
C ASN A 98 -8.04 6.72 -4.98
N ALA A 99 -7.21 5.83 -5.49
CA ALA A 99 -5.75 5.95 -5.44
C ALA A 99 -5.17 6.94 -6.46
N ASN A 100 -5.55 8.21 -6.35
CA ASN A 100 -5.07 9.29 -7.21
C ASN A 100 -4.67 10.54 -6.40
N ALA A 101 -4.09 11.51 -7.10
CA ALA A 101 -3.63 12.77 -6.53
C ALA A 101 -4.69 13.90 -6.60
N ASN A 102 -5.85 13.66 -7.21
CA ASN A 102 -6.88 14.67 -7.36
C ASN A 102 -7.55 14.97 -6.02
N ILE A 103 -8.03 16.21 -5.88
CA ILE A 103 -8.60 16.74 -4.64
C ILE A 103 -10.03 17.20 -4.91
N ARG A 104 -10.95 16.78 -4.04
CA ARG A 104 -12.32 17.28 -3.98
C ARG A 104 -12.39 18.46 -3.03
N GLU A 105 -13.06 19.52 -3.42
CA GLU A 105 -13.38 20.62 -2.51
C GLU A 105 -14.65 20.28 -1.72
N ALA A 106 -14.58 20.40 -0.40
CA ALA A 106 -15.74 20.36 0.48
C ALA A 106 -16.26 21.78 0.72
N THR A 107 -17.57 21.93 0.83
CA THR A 107 -18.25 23.20 1.10
C THR A 107 -18.59 23.39 2.58
N SER A 108 -18.51 22.32 3.38
CA SER A 108 -18.77 22.33 4.82
C SER A 108 -17.93 21.29 5.57
N ALA A 109 -17.78 21.48 6.89
CA ALA A 109 -17.08 20.54 7.76
C ALA A 109 -17.76 19.16 7.84
N THR A 110 -19.07 19.07 7.61
CA THR A 110 -19.79 17.78 7.58
C THR A 110 -19.57 17.04 6.26
N GLU A 111 -19.37 17.77 5.17
CA GLU A 111 -19.17 17.17 3.85
C GLU A 111 -17.77 16.56 3.73
N ILE A 112 -16.78 17.09 4.44
CA ILE A 112 -15.40 16.62 4.33
C ILE A 112 -15.25 15.15 4.78
N THR A 113 -16.10 14.70 5.69
CA THR A 113 -16.13 13.32 6.19
C THR A 113 -16.96 12.36 5.33
N THR A 114 -17.59 12.86 4.25
CA THR A 114 -18.42 12.04 3.35
C THR A 114 -17.67 11.76 2.06
N ALA A 115 -17.48 10.49 1.72
CA ALA A 115 -16.87 10.12 0.45
C ALA A 115 -17.78 10.47 -0.73
N SER A 116 -17.24 11.15 -1.73
CA SER A 116 -17.98 11.43 -2.98
C SER A 116 -17.05 11.68 -4.15
N GLY A 117 -17.54 11.51 -5.38
CA GLY A 117 -16.75 11.75 -6.57
C GLY A 117 -15.65 10.70 -6.79
N THR A 118 -14.61 11.09 -7.53
CA THR A 118 -13.51 10.21 -7.96
C THR A 118 -12.14 10.73 -7.53
N GLN A 119 -12.07 11.63 -6.56
CA GLN A 119 -10.82 12.17 -6.05
C GLN A 119 -10.32 11.31 -4.89
N GLY A 120 -9.00 11.21 -4.71
CA GLY A 120 -8.41 10.50 -3.58
C GLY A 120 -8.41 11.29 -2.28
N TRP A 121 -8.47 12.62 -2.40
CA TRP A 121 -8.36 13.55 -1.29
C TRP A 121 -9.58 14.48 -1.21
N ALA A 122 -9.90 14.95 -0.01
CA ALA A 122 -10.86 16.02 0.23
C ALA A 122 -10.21 17.15 1.01
N TYR A 123 -10.55 18.38 0.63
CA TYR A 123 -10.02 19.61 1.23
C TYR A 123 -11.15 20.57 1.56
N TYR A 124 -11.14 21.15 2.75
CA TYR A 124 -12.07 22.21 3.15
C TYR A 124 -11.34 23.56 3.32
N PRO A 125 -11.50 24.51 2.38
CA PRO A 125 -10.75 25.76 2.39
C PRO A 125 -10.96 26.64 3.62
N ALA A 126 -12.15 26.58 4.24
CA ALA A 126 -12.47 27.44 5.38
C ALA A 126 -11.67 27.10 6.65
N THR A 127 -11.33 25.82 6.83
CA THR A 127 -10.58 25.34 8.01
C THR A 127 -9.17 24.87 7.66
N GLY A 128 -8.85 24.72 6.38
CA GLY A 128 -7.60 24.12 5.91
C GLY A 128 -7.53 22.61 6.13
N GLU A 129 -8.66 21.97 6.45
CA GLU A 129 -8.71 20.56 6.75
C GLU A 129 -8.51 19.74 5.48
N PHE A 130 -7.64 18.74 5.56
CA PHE A 130 -7.27 17.86 4.45
C PHE A 130 -7.36 16.42 4.93
N VAL A 131 -8.17 15.61 4.25
CA VAL A 131 -8.48 14.23 4.62
C VAL A 131 -8.51 13.33 3.38
N VAL A 132 -8.51 12.02 3.61
CA VAL A 132 -8.77 11.04 2.56
C VAL A 132 -10.24 11.14 2.16
N ASN A 133 -10.52 11.11 0.86
CA ASN A 133 -11.89 11.05 0.33
C ASN A 133 -12.30 9.58 0.15
N ASP A 134 -12.59 8.91 1.25
CA ASP A 134 -12.96 7.49 1.26
C ASP A 134 -14.05 7.21 2.30
N ASP A 135 -14.89 6.20 2.02
CA ASP A 135 -16.08 5.87 2.83
C ASP A 135 -15.79 4.74 3.83
N SER A 136 -14.59 4.14 3.78
CA SER A 136 -14.21 3.22 4.83
C SER A 136 -14.03 4.00 6.12
N ALA A 137 -14.63 3.50 7.19
CA ALA A 137 -14.54 4.03 8.55
C ALA A 137 -13.11 3.89 9.11
N ILE A 138 -12.13 4.42 8.40
CA ILE A 138 -10.75 4.56 8.85
C ILE A 138 -10.75 5.74 9.80
N ASP A 139 -10.66 5.45 11.09
CA ASP A 139 -10.29 6.46 12.08
C ASP A 139 -8.87 6.96 11.73
N TRP A 140 -8.80 8.24 11.35
CA TRP A 140 -7.57 8.94 10.97
C TRP A 140 -7.08 9.90 12.06
#